data_AF-C1FF94-F1
#
_entry.id   AF-C1FF94-F1
#
_cell.length_a   1.000
_cell.length_b   1.000
_cell.length_c   1.000
_cell.angle_alpha   90.00
_cell.angle_beta   90.00
_cell.angle_gamma   90.00
#
_symmetry.space_group_name_H-M   'P 1'
#
loop_
_entity.id
_entity.type
_entity.pdbx_description
1 polymer ?
#
loop_
_entity_poly.entity_id
_entity_poly.type
_entity_poly.pdbx_seq_one_letter_code
_entity_poly.pdbx_strand_id
1 'polypeptide(L)'
;MSRYFVVYKYGSVVFFNMGRRERDECLKLARSFTKTPIAVPCTDDYRVMVRPGMEGWAEFAADHVVLKRLDLNNISVIGTVLAQTVALEHHELKVDNMIEIFSGLNKTTEETGEMDISKARLFKLVAENNNTLTELVTRMRLLGRSDTAWQYSQYDKVWSGLRADFELEERFDHLDYKLNLIQTQSKFYLEILQNRKSDTLEWIIIVLISMEICVSLYDMYSKLG
;
A
#
# COMPACT_ATOMS: atom_id res chain seq x y z
N MET A 1 19.93 -14.88 -27.47
CA MET A 1 19.62 -14.45 -26.09
C MET A 1 18.36 -15.15 -25.64
N SER A 2 18.39 -15.79 -24.47
CA SER A 2 17.19 -16.41 -23.88
C SER A 2 16.20 -15.34 -23.45
N ARG A 3 14.90 -15.62 -23.62
CA ARG A 3 13.79 -14.73 -23.26
C ARG A 3 13.07 -15.30 -22.05
N TYR A 4 12.71 -14.44 -21.11
CA TYR A 4 12.04 -14.86 -19.88
C TYR A 4 10.86 -13.96 -19.59
N PHE A 5 9.79 -14.58 -19.10
CA PHE A 5 8.60 -13.94 -18.58
C PHE A 5 8.33 -14.54 -17.21
N VAL A 6 8.34 -13.70 -16.18
CA VAL A 6 8.20 -14.13 -14.78
C VAL A 6 7.05 -13.36 -14.14
N VAL A 7 6.13 -14.10 -13.50
CA VAL A 7 4.97 -13.54 -12.80
C VAL A 7 5.22 -13.64 -11.30
N TYR A 8 5.05 -12.52 -10.60
CA TYR A 8 5.30 -12.44 -9.17
C TYR A 8 4.00 -12.36 -8.37
N LYS A 9 4.04 -12.86 -7.13
CA LYS A 9 2.92 -12.81 -6.18
C LYS A 9 2.53 -11.38 -5.76
N TYR A 10 3.33 -10.39 -6.14
CA TYR A 10 3.07 -8.96 -5.95
C TYR A 10 2.04 -8.40 -6.93
N GLY A 11 1.68 -9.15 -7.97
CA GLY A 11 0.86 -8.64 -9.08
C GLY A 11 1.69 -8.01 -10.21
N SER A 12 3.02 -8.03 -10.07
CA SER A 12 3.97 -7.55 -11.08
C SER A 12 4.41 -8.67 -12.03
N VAL A 13 4.79 -8.28 -13.24
CA VAL A 13 5.40 -9.17 -14.24
C VAL A 13 6.71 -8.57 -14.72
N VAL A 14 7.74 -9.42 -14.89
CA VAL A 14 9.05 -8.98 -15.37
C VAL A 14 9.38 -9.71 -16.67
N PHE A 15 9.86 -8.94 -17.63
CA PHE A 15 10.23 -9.42 -18.96
C PHE A 15 11.74 -9.25 -19.17
N PHE A 16 12.40 -10.29 -19.65
CA PHE A 16 13.81 -10.25 -20.03
C PHE A 16 13.95 -10.49 -21.53
N ASN A 17 14.60 -9.55 -22.23
CA ASN A 17 14.90 -9.62 -23.66
C ASN A 17 13.67 -9.81 -24.57
N MET A 18 12.51 -9.25 -24.20
CA MET A 18 11.26 -9.37 -24.97
C MET A 18 10.89 -8.04 -25.62
N GLY A 19 10.44 -8.11 -26.88
CA GLY A 19 9.97 -6.94 -27.62
C GLY A 19 8.59 -6.47 -27.15
N ARG A 20 8.20 -5.24 -27.48
CA ARG A 20 6.92 -4.65 -27.06
C ARG A 20 5.70 -5.51 -27.36
N ARG A 21 5.60 -6.05 -28.59
CA ARG A 21 4.47 -6.90 -29.00
C ARG A 21 4.35 -8.16 -28.16
N GLU A 22 5.48 -8.81 -27.86
CA GLU A 22 5.52 -10.02 -27.04
C GLU A 22 5.15 -9.70 -25.57
N ARG A 23 5.64 -8.57 -25.04
CA ARG A 23 5.24 -8.08 -23.71
C ARG A 23 3.72 -7.88 -23.62
N ASP A 24 3.11 -7.27 -24.63
CA ASP A 24 1.67 -7.01 -24.67
C ASP A 24 0.84 -8.30 -24.71
N GLU A 25 1.27 -9.30 -25.48
CA GLU A 25 0.62 -10.62 -25.55
C GLU A 25 0.72 -11.36 -24.21
N CYS A 26 1.91 -11.41 -23.60
CA CYS A 26 2.11 -12.01 -22.29
C CYS A 26 1.35 -11.27 -21.18
N LEU A 27 1.26 -9.94 -21.25
CA LEU A 27 0.50 -9.15 -20.28
C LEU A 27 -1.00 -9.41 -20.39
N LYS A 28 -1.54 -9.58 -21.60
CA LYS A 28 -2.94 -10.00 -21.80
C LYS A 28 -3.21 -11.36 -21.16
N LEU A 29 -2.29 -12.31 -21.32
CA LEU A 29 -2.37 -13.61 -20.67
C LEU A 29 -2.31 -13.48 -19.14
N ALA A 30 -1.38 -12.71 -18.59
CA ALA A 30 -1.30 -12.46 -17.15
C ALA A 30 -2.61 -11.86 -16.61
N ARG A 31 -3.19 -10.90 -17.34
CA ARG A 31 -4.45 -10.24 -16.98
C ARG A 31 -5.64 -11.20 -16.90
N SER A 32 -5.66 -12.30 -17.66
CA SER A 32 -6.76 -13.28 -17.54
C SER A 32 -6.73 -14.09 -16.25
N PHE A 33 -5.63 -14.07 -15.50
CA PHE A 33 -5.50 -14.79 -14.22
C PHE A 33 -5.69 -13.90 -12.99
N THR A 34 -5.98 -12.61 -13.15
CA THR A 34 -6.25 -11.69 -12.03
C THR A 34 -7.73 -11.35 -11.95
N LYS A 35 -8.26 -11.32 -10.72
CA LYS A 35 -9.65 -10.91 -10.44
C LYS A 35 -9.81 -9.38 -10.49
N THR A 36 -8.73 -8.64 -10.27
CA THR A 36 -8.73 -7.18 -10.15
C THR A 36 -7.54 -6.60 -10.92
N PRO A 37 -7.62 -6.53 -12.26
CA PRO A 37 -6.57 -5.95 -13.07
C PRO A 37 -6.45 -4.44 -12.83
N ILE A 38 -5.22 -3.96 -12.70
CA ILE A 38 -4.94 -2.53 -12.62
C ILE A 38 -5.09 -1.92 -14.01
N ALA A 39 -5.82 -0.81 -14.12
CA ALA A 39 -6.10 -0.14 -15.39
C ALA A 39 -4.79 0.33 -16.06
N VAL A 40 -4.02 1.14 -15.34
CA VAL A 40 -2.71 1.64 -15.75
C VAL A 40 -1.64 1.01 -14.85
N PRO A 41 -0.86 0.04 -15.35
CA PRO A 41 0.20 -0.57 -14.55
C PRO A 41 1.38 0.39 -14.43
N CYS A 42 2.03 0.40 -13.26
CA CYS A 42 3.36 0.97 -13.10
C CYS A 42 4.36 0.16 -13.95
N THR A 43 5.37 0.83 -14.50
CA THR A 43 6.36 0.21 -15.39
C THR A 43 7.74 0.73 -15.07
N ASP A 44 8.69 -0.19 -14.98
CA ASP A 44 10.10 0.10 -14.75
C ASP A 44 10.94 -0.69 -15.76
N ASP A 45 11.96 -0.05 -16.33
CA ASP A 45 12.86 -0.64 -17.33
C ASP A 45 14.30 -0.50 -16.82
N TYR A 46 14.96 -1.64 -16.56
CA TYR A 46 16.34 -1.65 -16.06
C TYR A 46 17.26 -2.47 -16.98
N ARG A 47 18.47 -1.96 -17.22
CA ARG A 47 19.42 -2.61 -18.14
C ARG A 47 20.34 -3.57 -17.39
N VAL A 48 20.50 -4.75 -17.97
CA VAL A 48 21.44 -5.78 -17.49
C VAL A 48 22.48 -6.04 -18.57
N MET A 49 23.75 -5.77 -18.26
CA MET A 49 24.88 -6.02 -19.13
C MET A 49 25.65 -7.24 -18.66
N VAL A 50 26.27 -7.98 -19.60
CA VAL A 50 27.07 -9.16 -19.27
C VAL A 50 28.51 -8.96 -19.74
N ARG A 51 29.47 -9.06 -18.82
CA ARG A 51 30.91 -8.94 -19.10
C ARG A 51 31.66 -10.13 -18.47
N PRO A 52 31.89 -11.23 -19.23
CA PRO A 52 32.52 -12.44 -18.69
C PRO A 52 33.93 -12.24 -18.12
N GLY A 53 34.67 -11.24 -18.62
CA GLY A 53 36.06 -10.96 -18.22
C GLY A 53 36.23 -10.10 -16.96
N MET A 54 35.16 -9.74 -16.25
CA MET A 54 35.27 -8.92 -15.04
C MET A 54 35.80 -9.74 -13.84
N GLU A 55 36.56 -9.07 -12.95
CA GLU A 55 37.11 -9.70 -11.74
C GLU A 55 36.01 -10.06 -10.74
N GLY A 56 35.08 -9.12 -10.49
CA GLY A 56 33.95 -9.29 -9.58
C GLY A 56 32.78 -10.11 -10.14
N TRP A 57 31.73 -10.29 -9.34
CA TRP A 57 30.50 -10.95 -9.81
C TRP A 57 29.50 -9.97 -10.45
N ALA A 58 29.39 -8.78 -9.86
CA ALA A 58 28.51 -7.71 -10.29
C ALA A 58 29.12 -6.34 -9.98
N GLU A 59 28.86 -5.38 -10.86
CA GLU A 59 29.17 -3.95 -10.71
C GLU A 59 27.89 -3.17 -10.95
N PHE A 60 27.62 -2.18 -10.09
CA PHE A 60 26.42 -1.35 -10.15
C PHE A 60 26.79 0.01 -10.71
N ALA A 61 26.06 0.45 -11.72
CA ALA A 61 26.13 1.79 -12.29
C ALA A 61 24.74 2.43 -12.21
N ALA A 62 24.68 3.76 -12.36
CA ALA A 62 23.48 4.55 -12.11
C ALA A 62 22.22 4.13 -12.90
N ASP A 63 22.37 3.43 -14.03
CA ASP A 63 21.23 3.03 -14.88
C ASP A 63 21.31 1.58 -15.39
N HIS A 64 22.25 0.79 -14.87
CA HIS A 64 22.42 -0.61 -15.24
C HIS A 64 23.29 -1.39 -14.25
N VAL A 65 23.10 -2.71 -14.26
CA VAL A 65 24.01 -3.65 -13.60
C VAL A 65 24.86 -4.39 -14.63
N VAL A 66 26.16 -4.52 -14.37
CA VAL A 66 27.07 -5.37 -15.14
C VAL A 66 27.30 -6.65 -14.37
N LEU A 67 26.99 -7.79 -14.98
CA LEU A 67 27.17 -9.12 -14.40
C LEU A 67 28.27 -9.89 -15.11
N LYS A 68 28.97 -10.76 -14.37
CA LYS A 68 29.93 -11.69 -14.98
C LYS A 68 29.24 -12.69 -15.90
N ARG A 69 28.04 -13.15 -15.52
CA ARG A 69 27.19 -14.06 -16.31
C ARG A 69 25.72 -13.85 -15.97
N LEU A 70 24.85 -14.10 -16.95
CA LEU A 70 23.40 -14.12 -16.75
C LEU A 70 22.89 -15.56 -16.75
N ASP A 71 22.57 -16.07 -15.57
CA ASP A 71 21.95 -17.38 -15.35
C ASP A 71 20.54 -17.22 -14.74
N LEU A 72 19.81 -18.34 -14.60
CA LEU A 72 18.45 -18.36 -14.04
C LEU A 72 18.39 -17.75 -12.64
N ASN A 73 19.46 -17.87 -11.86
CA ASN A 73 19.53 -17.32 -10.51
C ASN A 73 19.61 -15.79 -10.54
N ASN A 74 20.43 -15.22 -11.42
CA ASN A 74 20.46 -13.76 -11.64
C ASN A 74 19.12 -13.25 -12.17
N ILE A 75 18.48 -13.95 -13.11
CA ILE A 75 17.14 -13.59 -13.61
C ILE A 75 16.13 -13.56 -12.47
N SER A 76 16.14 -14.59 -11.60
CA SER A 76 15.26 -14.66 -10.44
C SER A 76 15.50 -13.51 -9.46
N VAL A 77 16.75 -13.23 -9.11
CA VAL A 77 17.13 -12.16 -8.18
C VAL A 77 16.76 -10.79 -8.72
N ILE A 78 17.21 -10.47 -9.94
CA ILE A 78 16.97 -9.17 -10.58
C ILE A 78 15.46 -8.97 -10.77
N GLY A 79 14.77 -9.99 -11.28
CA GLY A 79 13.33 -9.90 -11.47
C GLY A 79 12.58 -9.75 -10.15
N THR A 80 13.06 -10.34 -9.05
CA THR A 80 12.44 -10.14 -7.73
C THR A 80 12.56 -8.68 -7.30
N VAL A 81 13.74 -8.06 -7.43
CA VAL A 81 13.95 -6.66 -7.05
C VAL A 81 13.14 -5.71 -7.94
N LEU A 82 13.12 -5.92 -9.26
CA LEU A 82 12.30 -5.11 -10.18
C LEU A 82 10.80 -5.31 -9.95
N ALA A 83 10.36 -6.52 -9.62
CA ALA A 83 8.96 -6.74 -9.30
C ALA A 83 8.55 -5.99 -8.02
N GLN A 84 9.47 -5.84 -7.07
CA GLN A 84 9.28 -5.03 -5.86
C GLN A 84 9.25 -3.54 -6.15
N THR A 85 10.09 -3.02 -7.07
CA THR A 85 10.10 -1.57 -7.40
C THR A 85 8.74 -1.13 -7.93
N VAL A 86 8.19 -1.87 -8.90
CA VAL A 86 6.88 -1.62 -9.51
C VAL A 86 5.73 -1.80 -8.52
N ALA A 87 5.81 -2.82 -7.65
CA ALA A 87 4.80 -3.04 -6.63
C ALA A 87 4.79 -1.91 -5.59
N LEU A 88 5.97 -1.46 -5.19
CA LEU A 88 6.13 -0.39 -4.22
C LEU A 88 5.59 0.94 -4.76
N GLU A 89 5.92 1.28 -6.01
CA GLU A 89 5.36 2.45 -6.70
C GLU A 89 3.82 2.42 -6.73
N HIS A 90 3.23 1.26 -7.02
CA HIS A 90 1.77 1.13 -7.00
C HIS A 90 1.18 1.44 -5.61
N HIS A 91 1.82 0.97 -4.54
CA HIS A 91 1.36 1.24 -3.19
C HIS A 91 1.62 2.69 -2.74
N GLU A 92 2.72 3.31 -3.17
CA GLU A 92 2.99 4.74 -2.94
C GLU A 92 1.87 5.60 -3.52
N LEU A 93 1.49 5.40 -4.80
CA LEU A 93 0.39 6.13 -5.44
C LEU A 93 -0.94 5.95 -4.70
N LYS A 94 -1.20 4.74 -4.20
CA LYS A 94 -2.41 4.44 -3.43
C LYS A 94 -2.43 5.18 -2.09
N VAL A 95 -1.30 5.23 -1.39
CA VAL A 95 -1.17 5.91 -0.10
C VAL A 95 -1.21 7.43 -0.28
N ASP A 96 -0.61 7.97 -1.34
CA ASP A 96 -0.66 9.40 -1.63
C ASP A 96 -2.10 9.87 -1.89
N ASN A 97 -2.91 9.08 -2.60
CA ASN A 97 -4.34 9.36 -2.75
C ASN A 97 -5.08 9.39 -1.40
N MET A 98 -4.77 8.47 -0.48
CA MET A 98 -5.35 8.51 0.87
C MET A 98 -4.95 9.78 1.61
N ILE A 99 -3.68 10.20 1.53
CA ILE A 99 -3.21 11.46 2.12
C ILE A 99 -3.96 12.65 1.53
N GLU A 100 -4.12 12.73 0.21
CA GLU A 100 -4.87 13.81 -0.44
C GLU A 100 -6.31 13.91 0.07
N ILE A 101 -6.99 12.77 0.26
CA ILE A 101 -8.32 12.73 0.86
C ILE A 101 -8.27 13.35 2.26
N PHE A 102 -7.33 12.95 3.12
CA PHE A 102 -7.20 13.53 4.47
C PHE A 102 -6.83 15.01 4.45
N SER A 103 -5.95 15.45 3.55
CA SER A 103 -5.61 16.87 3.38
C SER A 103 -6.83 17.70 2.98
N GLY A 104 -7.67 17.20 2.08
CA GLY A 104 -8.94 17.85 1.72
C GLY A 104 -9.93 17.94 2.89
N LEU A 105 -10.02 16.87 3.69
CA LEU A 105 -10.84 16.85 4.91
C LEU A 105 -10.36 17.85 5.95
N ASN A 106 -9.05 17.90 6.20
CA ASN A 106 -8.43 18.84 7.14
C ASN A 106 -8.76 20.28 6.74
N LYS A 107 -8.59 20.62 5.46
CA LYS A 107 -8.88 21.95 4.94
C LYS A 107 -10.35 22.34 5.11
N THR A 108 -11.26 21.43 4.75
CA THR A 108 -12.71 21.69 4.89
C THR A 108 -13.10 21.87 6.36
N THR A 109 -12.52 21.07 7.25
CA THR A 109 -12.77 21.15 8.70
C THR A 109 -12.21 22.44 9.30
N GLU A 110 -11.04 22.91 8.83
CA GLU A 110 -10.45 24.19 9.25
C GLU A 110 -11.33 25.39 8.83
N GLU A 111 -11.86 25.38 7.60
CA GLU A 111 -12.69 26.47 7.06
C GLU A 111 -14.10 26.51 7.66
N THR A 112 -14.72 25.35 7.91
CA THR A 112 -16.14 25.25 8.28
C THR A 112 -16.39 24.84 9.74
N GLY A 113 -15.41 24.23 10.41
CA GLY A 113 -15.59 23.57 11.70
C GLY A 113 -16.35 22.24 11.63
N GLU A 114 -16.77 21.79 10.44
CA GLU A 114 -17.51 20.56 10.23
C GLU A 114 -16.70 19.54 9.42
N MET A 115 -16.84 18.27 9.78
CA MET A 115 -16.22 17.18 9.04
C MET A 115 -17.14 16.72 7.91
N ASP A 116 -16.79 17.07 6.67
CA ASP A 116 -17.51 16.61 5.47
C ASP A 116 -17.09 15.18 5.06
N ILE A 117 -17.25 14.23 5.99
CA ILE A 117 -17.05 12.80 5.73
C ILE A 117 -17.98 11.92 6.55
N SER A 118 -18.55 10.91 5.90
CA SER A 118 -19.34 9.90 6.60
C SER A 118 -18.46 8.91 7.38
N LYS A 119 -18.97 8.45 8.52
CA LYS A 119 -18.35 7.39 9.33
C LYS A 119 -18.02 6.13 8.49
N ALA A 120 -18.92 5.76 7.58
CA ALA A 120 -18.73 4.60 6.70
C ALA A 120 -17.54 4.79 5.74
N ARG A 121 -17.38 5.98 5.16
CA ARG A 121 -16.23 6.28 4.29
C ARG A 121 -14.92 6.26 5.07
N LEU A 122 -14.90 6.80 6.29
CA LEU A 122 -13.73 6.79 7.16
C LEU A 122 -13.32 5.36 7.55
N PHE A 123 -14.28 4.49 7.88
CA PHE A 123 -14.00 3.06 8.10
C PHE A 123 -13.41 2.38 6.86
N LYS A 124 -13.90 2.72 5.66
CA LYS A 124 -13.34 2.18 4.42
C LYS A 124 -11.89 2.61 4.22
N LEU A 125 -11.55 3.86 4.50
CA LEU A 125 -10.15 4.36 4.46
C LEU A 125 -9.26 3.62 5.46
N VAL A 126 -9.74 3.40 6.70
CA VAL A 126 -9.01 2.61 7.71
C VAL A 126 -8.77 1.18 7.22
N ALA A 127 -9.79 0.52 6.69
CA ALA A 127 -9.67 -0.83 6.17
C ALA A 127 -8.70 -0.90 4.98
N GLU A 128 -8.73 0.09 4.10
CA GLU A 128 -7.85 0.20 2.94
C GLU A 128 -6.38 0.43 3.35
N ASN A 129 -6.14 1.30 4.33
CA ASN A 129 -4.84 1.54 4.94
C ASN A 129 -4.28 0.26 5.57
N ASN A 130 -5.09 -0.43 6.39
CA ASN A 130 -4.69 -1.68 7.04
C ASN A 130 -4.40 -2.80 6.04
N ASN A 131 -5.19 -2.92 4.97
CA ASN A 131 -4.93 -3.91 3.93
C ASN A 131 -3.61 -3.61 3.20
N THR A 132 -3.36 -2.33 2.88
CA THR A 132 -2.12 -1.89 2.23
C THR A 132 -0.90 -2.16 3.11
N LEU A 133 -0.97 -1.84 4.40
CA LEU A 133 0.07 -2.17 5.38
C LEU A 133 0.32 -3.68 5.47
N THR A 134 -0.76 -4.47 5.54
CA THR A 134 -0.66 -5.93 5.60
C THR A 134 0.03 -6.49 4.35
N GLU A 135 -0.31 -5.99 3.16
CA GLU A 135 0.31 -6.40 1.90
C GLU A 135 1.80 -6.02 1.85
N LEU A 136 2.17 -4.81 2.29
CA LEU A 136 3.56 -4.35 2.39
C LEU A 136 4.40 -5.23 3.33
N VAL A 137 3.94 -5.42 4.56
CA VAL A 137 4.67 -6.20 5.57
C VAL A 137 4.77 -7.66 5.17
N THR A 138 3.67 -8.28 4.73
CA THR A 138 3.65 -9.72 4.44
C THR A 138 4.32 -10.09 3.13
N ARG A 139 4.19 -9.27 2.09
CA ARG A 139 4.69 -9.62 0.75
C ARG A 139 6.05 -9.00 0.50
N MET A 140 6.26 -7.73 0.81
CA MET A 140 7.49 -7.05 0.42
C MET A 140 8.61 -7.17 1.47
N ARG A 141 8.28 -7.07 2.77
CA ARG A 141 9.27 -7.20 3.85
C ARG A 141 9.68 -8.66 4.10
N LEU A 142 8.72 -9.60 4.16
CA LEU A 142 8.98 -11.01 4.48
C LEU A 142 9.44 -11.87 3.30
N LEU A 143 8.99 -11.61 2.05
CA LEU A 143 9.36 -12.43 0.88
C LEU A 143 10.58 -11.89 0.11
N GLY A 144 11.27 -10.88 0.66
CA GLY A 144 12.30 -10.15 -0.07
C GLY A 144 13.57 -10.94 -0.35
N ARG A 145 13.97 -11.90 0.49
CA ARG A 145 15.14 -12.75 0.19
C ARG A 145 14.71 -13.99 -0.59
N SER A 146 15.09 -14.09 -1.86
CA SER A 146 14.96 -15.37 -2.59
C SER A 146 15.79 -16.46 -1.91
N ASP A 147 15.29 -17.70 -1.86
CA ASP A 147 16.06 -18.86 -1.34
C ASP A 147 17.43 -19.00 -2.04
N THR A 148 17.51 -18.55 -3.29
CA THR A 148 18.74 -18.53 -4.11
C THR A 148 19.77 -17.51 -3.63
N ALA A 149 19.33 -16.32 -3.20
CA ALA A 149 20.22 -15.30 -2.63
C ALA A 149 20.76 -15.74 -1.25
N TRP A 150 19.95 -16.44 -0.46
CA TRP A 150 20.37 -17.02 0.82
C TRP A 150 21.47 -18.08 0.68
N GLN A 151 21.48 -18.84 -0.42
CA GLN A 151 22.36 -19.99 -0.59
C GLN A 151 23.75 -19.65 -1.15
N TYR A 152 23.89 -18.55 -1.89
CA TYR A 152 25.17 -18.21 -2.53
C TYR A 152 25.49 -16.71 -2.44
N SER A 153 26.64 -16.40 -1.84
CA SER A 153 27.11 -15.02 -1.59
C SER A 153 27.17 -14.13 -2.84
N GLN A 154 27.37 -14.72 -4.02
CA GLN A 154 27.41 -14.00 -5.28
C GLN A 154 26.06 -13.42 -5.70
N TYR A 155 24.95 -14.12 -5.42
CA TYR A 155 23.60 -13.63 -5.73
C TYR A 155 23.08 -12.69 -4.63
N ASP A 156 23.52 -12.87 -3.38
CA ASP A 156 23.26 -11.93 -2.29
C ASP A 156 23.86 -10.55 -2.56
N LYS A 157 25.05 -10.48 -3.18
CA LYS A 157 25.64 -9.22 -3.64
C LYS A 157 24.78 -8.52 -4.69
N VAL A 158 24.28 -9.26 -5.69
CA VAL A 158 23.38 -8.71 -6.72
C VAL A 158 22.10 -8.19 -6.08
N TRP A 159 21.51 -8.99 -5.21
CA TRP A 159 20.27 -8.66 -4.52
C TRP A 159 20.44 -7.41 -3.65
N SER A 160 21.40 -7.41 -2.74
CA SER A 160 21.63 -6.30 -1.81
C SER A 160 21.99 -5.01 -2.55
N GLY A 161 22.85 -5.11 -3.57
CA GLY A 161 23.26 -3.94 -4.34
C GLY A 161 22.12 -3.35 -5.16
N LEU A 162 21.26 -4.17 -5.80
CA LEU A 162 20.08 -3.63 -6.47
C LEU A 162 19.07 -3.02 -5.48
N ARG A 163 18.86 -3.64 -4.32
CA ARG A 163 17.95 -3.05 -3.32
C ARG A 163 18.45 -1.70 -2.80
N ALA A 164 19.76 -1.52 -2.70
CA ALA A 164 20.38 -0.25 -2.36
C ALA A 164 20.28 0.76 -3.51
N ASP A 165 20.57 0.34 -4.75
CA ASP A 165 20.49 1.18 -5.96
C ASP A 165 19.08 1.74 -6.19
N PHE A 166 18.06 0.93 -5.88
CA PHE A 166 16.65 1.34 -5.94
C PHE A 166 16.10 1.91 -4.62
N GLU A 167 16.95 2.08 -3.60
CA GLU A 167 16.61 2.62 -2.27
C GLU A 167 15.37 1.96 -1.65
N LEU A 168 15.19 0.65 -1.89
CA LEU A 168 13.92 0.00 -1.57
C LEU A 168 13.59 0.07 -0.09
N GLU A 169 14.59 -0.09 0.79
CA GLU A 169 14.38 -0.01 2.23
C GLU A 169 13.90 1.37 2.67
N GLU A 170 14.50 2.45 2.16
CA GLU A 170 14.08 3.83 2.47
C GLU A 170 12.67 4.11 1.96
N ARG A 171 12.36 3.66 0.74
CA ARG A 171 11.01 3.79 0.17
C ARG A 171 9.97 3.01 0.98
N PHE A 172 10.32 1.82 1.47
CA PHE A 172 9.45 1.05 2.37
C PHE A 172 9.19 1.79 3.68
N ASP A 173 10.23 2.30 4.32
CA ASP A 173 10.11 3.01 5.59
C ASP A 173 9.31 4.31 5.44
N HIS A 174 9.51 5.04 4.35
CA HIS A 174 8.72 6.23 4.04
C HIS A 174 7.23 5.90 3.84
N LEU A 175 6.94 4.80 3.14
CA LEU A 175 5.57 4.35 2.94
C LEU A 175 4.90 3.87 4.24
N ASP A 176 5.64 3.13 5.08
CA ASP A 176 5.18 2.72 6.42
C ASP A 176 4.86 3.94 7.30
N TYR A 177 5.73 4.96 7.29
CA TYR A 177 5.48 6.22 7.98
C TYR A 177 4.17 6.89 7.53
N LYS A 178 3.95 7.01 6.21
CA LYS A 178 2.71 7.58 5.63
C LYS A 178 1.46 6.80 6.05
N LEU A 179 1.52 5.47 6.04
CA LEU A 179 0.41 4.60 6.48
C LEU A 179 0.09 4.77 7.96
N ASN A 180 1.12 4.92 8.81
CA ASN A 180 0.95 5.18 10.24
C ASN A 180 0.32 6.56 10.50
N LEU A 181 0.69 7.58 9.71
CA LEU A 181 0.06 8.90 9.75
C LEU A 181 -1.44 8.80 9.44
N ILE A 182 -1.81 8.14 8.34
CA ILE A 182 -3.21 7.91 7.95
C ILE A 182 -3.98 7.18 9.05
N GLN A 183 -3.38 6.12 9.62
CA GLN A 183 -4.01 5.36 10.69
C GLN A 183 -4.29 6.23 11.92
N THR A 184 -3.34 7.08 12.29
CA THR A 184 -3.45 7.98 13.44
C THR A 184 -4.54 9.02 13.23
N GLN A 185 -4.53 9.71 12.07
CA GLN A 185 -5.57 10.68 11.72
C GLN A 185 -6.96 10.04 11.65
N SER A 186 -7.07 8.85 11.06
CA SER A 186 -8.34 8.13 10.98
C SER A 186 -8.91 7.77 12.34
N LYS A 187 -8.06 7.32 13.29
CA LYS A 187 -8.48 7.01 14.66
C LYS A 187 -8.99 8.26 15.37
N PHE A 188 -8.27 9.38 15.25
CA PHE A 188 -8.70 10.66 15.81
C PHE A 188 -10.07 11.10 15.27
N TYR A 189 -10.27 11.03 13.95
CA TYR A 189 -11.57 11.37 13.35
C TYR A 189 -12.71 10.44 13.77
N LEU A 190 -12.43 9.13 13.90
CA LEU A 190 -13.43 8.18 14.40
C LEU A 190 -13.82 8.46 15.85
N GLU A 191 -12.88 8.88 16.69
CA GLU A 191 -13.11 9.26 18.08
C GLU A 191 -14.01 10.49 18.18
N ILE A 192 -13.75 11.54 17.39
CA ILE A 192 -14.61 12.74 17.33
C ILE A 192 -16.04 12.36 16.91
N LEU A 193 -16.20 11.51 15.88
CA LEU A 193 -17.51 11.05 15.41
C LEU A 193 -18.23 10.18 16.45
N GLN A 194 -17.50 9.40 17.26
CA GLN A 194 -18.09 8.62 18.35
C GLN A 194 -18.53 9.52 19.52
N ASN A 195 -17.77 10.56 19.85
CA ASN A 195 -18.10 11.44 20.97
C ASN A 195 -19.41 12.21 20.73
N ARG A 196 -19.73 12.58 19.47
CA ARG A 196 -21.02 13.18 19.09
C ARG A 196 -22.25 12.28 19.33
N LYS A 197 -22.08 10.96 19.53
CA LYS A 197 -23.19 10.05 19.87
C LYS A 197 -23.52 10.08 21.37
N SER A 198 -22.57 10.42 22.24
CA SER A 198 -22.80 10.49 23.70
C SER A 198 -23.94 11.47 24.01
N ASP A 199 -23.93 12.63 23.35
CA ASP A 199 -24.92 13.69 23.51
C ASP A 199 -26.35 13.24 23.17
N THR A 200 -26.51 12.28 22.24
CA THR A 200 -27.85 11.78 21.85
C THR A 200 -28.48 10.88 22.91
N LEU A 201 -27.67 10.09 23.63
CA LEU A 201 -28.18 9.22 24.70
C LEU A 201 -28.54 10.05 25.93
N GLU A 202 -27.72 11.06 26.22
CA GLU A 202 -27.98 12.02 27.30
C GLU A 202 -29.29 12.78 27.07
N TRP A 203 -29.54 13.27 25.84
CA TRP A 203 -30.80 13.92 25.48
C TRP A 203 -32.02 12.99 25.61
N ILE A 204 -31.89 11.70 25.25
CA ILE A 204 -32.99 10.74 25.42
C ILE A 204 -33.35 10.58 26.90
N ILE A 205 -32.35 10.48 27.79
CA ILE A 205 -32.58 10.38 29.24
C ILE A 205 -33.28 11.65 29.76
N ILE A 206 -32.83 12.83 29.34
CA ILE A 206 -33.45 14.11 29.73
C ILE A 206 -34.93 14.16 29.29
N VAL A 207 -35.24 13.75 28.06
CA VAL A 207 -36.62 13.73 27.54
C VAL A 207 -37.49 12.72 28.29
N LEU A 208 -36.97 11.53 28.61
CA LEU A 208 -37.70 10.51 29.37
C LEU A 208 -38.05 10.99 30.78
N ILE A 209 -37.09 11.56 31.51
CA ILE A 209 -37.32 12.13 32.84
C ILE A 209 -38.33 13.28 32.77
N SER A 210 -38.19 14.17 31.77
CA SER A 210 -39.13 15.28 31.58
C SER A 210 -40.57 14.80 31.35
N MET A 211 -40.75 13.75 30.53
CA MET A 211 -42.06 13.16 30.28
C MET A 211 -42.66 12.55 31.55
N GLU A 212 -41.86 11.84 32.36
CA GLU A 212 -42.31 11.25 33.63
C GLU A 212 -42.76 12.31 34.63
N ILE A 213 -42.04 13.42 34.74
CA ILE A 213 -42.42 14.57 35.58
C ILE A 213 -43.73 15.17 35.09
N CYS A 214 -43.90 15.39 33.78
CA CYS A 214 -45.14 15.91 33.21
C CYS A 214 -46.35 15.02 33.51
N VAL A 215 -46.22 13.70 33.34
CA VAL A 215 -47.29 12.74 33.64
C VAL A 215 -47.63 12.75 35.13
N SER A 216 -46.62 12.80 36.01
CA SER A 216 -46.80 12.84 37.46
C SER A 216 -47.51 14.11 37.91
N LEU A 217 -47.16 15.27 37.34
CA LEU A 217 -47.82 16.54 37.62
C LEU A 217 -49.27 16.56 37.11
N TYR A 218 -49.53 15.98 35.95
CA TYR A 218 -50.87 15.87 35.39
C TYR A 218 -51.77 14.99 36.26
N ASP A 219 -51.30 13.81 36.70
CA ASP A 219 -52.04 12.92 37.59
C ASP A 219 -52.38 13.62 38.92
N MET A 220 -51.42 14.34 39.51
CA MET A 220 -51.63 15.11 40.73
C MET A 220 -52.66 16.24 40.56
N TYR A 221 -52.59 17.00 39.45
CA TYR A 221 -53.57 18.05 39.16
C TYR A 221 -54.98 17.48 38.96
N SER A 222 -55.10 16.35 38.27
CA SER A 222 -56.38 15.66 38.06
C SER A 222 -57.00 15.08 39.33
N LYS A 223 -56.19 14.83 40.37
CA LYS A 223 -56.65 14.36 41.69
C LYS A 223 -56.99 15.49 42.66
N LEU A 224 -56.51 16.71 42.40
CA LEU A 224 -56.78 17.89 43.23
C LEU A 224 -57.92 18.78 42.70
N GLY A 225 -58.34 18.60 41.45
CA GLY A 225 -59.53 19.24 40.86
C GLY A 225 -60.74 18.31 40.86
#